data_AF-A0A506XZ98-F1
#
_entry.id   AF-A0A506XZ98-F1
#
_cell.length_a   1.000
_cell.length_b   1.000
_cell.length_c   1.000
_cell.angle_alpha   90.00
_cell.angle_beta   90.00
_cell.angle_gamma   90.00
#
_symmetry.space_group_name_H-M   'P 1'
#
loop_
_entity.id
_entity.type
_entity.pdbx_description
1 polymer ?
#
loop_
_entity_poly.entity_id
_entity_poly.type
_entity_poly.pdbx_seq_one_letter_code
_entity_poly.pdbx_strand_id
1 'polypeptide(L)'
;MLYGPRTREVTAFIETLPSLTKSDWEEGKSAAVQYQPDLLEKLDHASVLVVSTLTSNPQLDAALSAAKPHVVRIVDSFQWNDDANSDLRLDVLWALGAIVVFDELAFDDLLVRFRPFRLSTVAVPVLWSRSLLD
;
A
#
# COMPACT_ATOMS: atom_id res chain seq x y z
N MET A 1 12.83 -11.32 -7.41
CA MET A 1 13.70 -10.12 -7.45
C MET A 1 14.17 -9.84 -6.03
N LEU A 2 15.31 -9.17 -5.83
CA LEU A 2 15.75 -8.76 -4.49
C LEU A 2 15.50 -7.26 -4.34
N TYR A 3 14.67 -6.89 -3.35
CA TYR A 3 14.30 -5.50 -3.05
C TYR A 3 14.88 -5.01 -1.73
N GLY A 4 15.71 -5.81 -1.03
CA GLY A 4 16.22 -5.50 0.30
C GLY A 4 15.38 -6.13 1.42
N PRO A 5 15.22 -5.48 2.59
CA PRO A 5 14.33 -5.94 3.65
C PRO A 5 12.91 -6.20 3.12
N ARG A 6 12.20 -7.19 3.69
CA ARG A 6 10.84 -7.56 3.26
C ARG A 6 10.67 -7.87 1.77
N THR A 7 11.74 -8.34 1.10
CA THR A 7 11.72 -8.70 -0.34
C THR A 7 10.55 -9.63 -0.70
N ARG A 8 10.20 -10.59 0.17
CA ARG A 8 9.13 -11.55 -0.08
C ARG A 8 7.78 -10.84 -0.18
N GLU A 9 7.49 -9.95 0.75
CA GLU A 9 6.24 -9.19 0.82
C GLU A 9 6.15 -8.15 -0.30
N VAL A 10 7.25 -7.46 -0.61
CA VAL A 10 7.32 -6.54 -1.76
C VAL A 10 7.07 -7.30 -3.07
N THR A 11 7.69 -8.47 -3.24
CA THR A 11 7.50 -9.31 -4.43
C THR A 11 6.04 -9.75 -4.53
N ALA A 12 5.46 -10.26 -3.45
CA ALA A 12 4.06 -10.69 -3.43
C ALA A 12 3.09 -9.54 -3.77
N PHE A 13 3.32 -8.34 -3.21
CA PHE A 13 2.53 -7.15 -3.53
C PHE A 13 2.62 -6.80 -5.03
N ILE A 14 3.83 -6.74 -5.59
CA ILE A 14 4.04 -6.45 -7.02
C ILE A 14 3.40 -7.51 -7.92
N GLU A 15 3.53 -8.79 -7.60
CA GLU A 15 3.02 -9.90 -8.42
C GLU A 15 1.49 -9.99 -8.40
N THR A 16 0.86 -9.58 -7.30
CA THR A 16 -0.61 -9.62 -7.15
C THR A 16 -1.27 -8.30 -7.55
N LEU A 17 -0.54 -7.19 -7.61
CA LEU A 17 -1.10 -5.88 -7.99
C LEU A 17 -1.87 -5.89 -9.33
N PRO A 18 -1.44 -6.59 -10.40
CA PRO A 18 -2.20 -6.67 -11.66
C PRO A 18 -3.59 -7.30 -11.54
N SER A 19 -3.85 -8.06 -10.46
CA SER A 19 -5.17 -8.64 -10.20
C SER A 19 -6.18 -7.64 -9.61
N LEU A 20 -5.72 -6.45 -9.22
CA LEU A 20 -6.57 -5.43 -8.64
C LEU A 20 -7.62 -4.95 -9.65
N THR A 21 -8.89 -5.03 -9.28
CA THR A 21 -9.97 -4.42 -10.05
C THR A 21 -10.30 -3.03 -9.52
N LYS A 22 -10.89 -2.19 -10.38
CA LYS A 22 -11.34 -0.85 -9.98
C LYS A 22 -12.38 -0.94 -8.86
N SER A 23 -13.29 -1.90 -8.96
CA SER A 23 -14.35 -2.13 -7.97
C SER A 23 -13.77 -2.47 -6.59
N ASP A 24 -12.81 -3.41 -6.52
CA ASP A 24 -12.24 -3.81 -5.22
C ASP A 24 -11.51 -2.65 -4.54
N TRP A 25 -10.81 -1.83 -5.33
CA TRP A 25 -10.10 -0.65 -4.81
C TRP A 25 -11.08 0.44 -4.33
N GLU A 26 -12.11 0.75 -5.12
CA GLU A 26 -13.14 1.73 -4.73
C GLU A 26 -13.93 1.29 -3.50
N GLU A 27 -14.27 -0.01 -3.41
CA GLU A 27 -14.95 -0.58 -2.25
C GLU A 27 -14.03 -0.54 -1.01
N GLY A 28 -12.75 -0.88 -1.18
CA GLY A 28 -11.74 -0.77 -0.12
C GLY A 28 -11.58 0.64 0.41
N LYS A 29 -11.51 1.64 -0.48
CA LYS A 29 -11.49 3.08 -0.11
C LYS A 29 -12.75 3.50 0.62
N SER A 30 -13.92 3.14 0.10
CA SER A 30 -15.21 3.51 0.67
C SER A 30 -15.40 2.92 2.08
N ALA A 31 -15.02 1.66 2.27
CA ALA A 31 -15.01 1.03 3.57
C ALA A 31 -14.05 1.72 4.56
N ALA A 32 -12.87 2.16 4.10
CA ALA A 32 -11.94 2.90 4.97
C ALA A 32 -12.55 4.21 5.48
N VAL A 33 -13.21 4.98 4.60
CA VAL A 33 -13.86 6.26 4.98
C VAL A 33 -15.02 6.04 5.95
N GLN A 34 -15.86 5.03 5.70
CA GLN A 34 -17.05 4.80 6.51
C GLN A 34 -16.74 4.44 7.98
N TYR A 35 -15.66 3.70 8.22
CA TYR A 35 -15.35 3.15 9.55
C TYR A 35 -14.24 3.90 10.30
N GLN A 36 -13.73 5.01 9.74
CA GLN A 36 -12.58 5.72 10.31
C GLN A 36 -12.74 7.25 10.19
N PRO A 37 -13.39 7.91 11.17
CA PRO A 37 -13.67 9.36 11.11
C PRO A 37 -12.41 10.24 11.09
N ASP A 38 -11.28 9.71 11.55
CA ASP A 38 -9.96 10.35 11.58
C ASP A 38 -9.03 9.86 10.44
N LEU A 39 -9.60 9.33 9.35
CA LEU A 39 -8.82 8.71 8.27
C LEU A 39 -7.76 9.63 7.67
N LEU A 40 -8.10 10.89 7.40
CA LEU A 40 -7.17 11.84 6.78
C LEU A 40 -5.97 12.14 7.68
N GLU A 41 -6.21 12.36 8.98
CA GLU A 41 -5.15 12.60 9.96
C GLU A 41 -4.24 11.37 10.11
N LYS A 42 -4.82 10.17 10.15
CA LYS A 42 -4.04 8.93 10.21
C LYS A 42 -3.24 8.66 8.94
N LEU A 43 -3.81 8.96 7.76
CA LEU A 43 -3.07 8.88 6.51
C LEU A 43 -1.89 9.86 6.52
N ASP A 44 -2.11 11.12 6.90
CA ASP A 44 -1.04 12.11 6.97
C ASP A 44 0.07 11.70 7.94
N HIS A 45 -0.31 11.28 9.15
CA HIS A 45 0.63 10.76 10.15
C HIS A 45 1.46 9.58 9.60
N ALA A 46 0.81 8.61 8.96
CA ALA A 46 1.49 7.49 8.32
C ALA A 46 2.41 7.94 7.18
N SER A 47 2.05 8.98 6.41
CA SER A 47 2.93 9.55 5.36
C SER A 47 4.23 10.01 5.99
N VAL A 48 4.11 10.81 7.05
CA VAL A 48 5.23 11.45 7.73
C VAL A 48 6.16 10.41 8.31
N LEU A 49 5.61 9.39 8.99
CA LEU A 49 6.41 8.30 9.56
C LEU A 49 7.16 7.50 8.49
N VAL A 50 6.50 7.16 7.38
CA VAL A 50 7.15 6.44 6.27
C VAL A 50 8.30 7.29 5.71
N VAL A 51 8.06 8.57 5.40
CA VAL A 51 9.07 9.47 4.85
C VAL A 51 10.24 9.68 5.81
N SER A 52 9.97 9.91 7.11
CA SER A 52 11.01 10.11 8.10
C SER A 52 11.89 8.88 8.28
N THR A 53 11.29 7.69 8.24
CA THR A 53 12.00 6.41 8.38
C THR A 53 12.88 6.13 7.17
N LEU A 54 12.36 6.32 5.95
CA LEU A 54 13.15 6.18 4.72
C LEU A 54 14.33 7.16 4.69
N THR A 55 14.08 8.43 5.04
CA THR A 55 15.12 9.47 5.06
C THR A 55 16.23 9.14 6.06
N SER A 56 15.88 8.50 7.17
CA SER A 56 16.82 8.15 8.25
C SER A 56 17.51 6.80 8.02
N ASN A 57 17.02 5.97 7.09
CA ASN A 57 17.54 4.64 6.80
C ASN A 57 17.79 4.44 5.28
N PRO A 58 19.04 4.68 4.81
CA PRO A 58 19.38 4.57 3.39
C PRO A 58 19.14 3.19 2.75
N GLN A 59 19.15 2.11 3.55
CA GLN A 59 18.88 0.77 3.02
C GLN A 59 17.40 0.59 2.66
N LEU A 60 16.51 1.17 3.45
CA LEU A 60 15.06 1.16 3.19
C LEU A 60 14.71 2.09 2.04
N ASP A 61 15.35 3.26 1.94
CA ASP A 61 15.18 4.15 0.79
C ASP A 61 15.63 3.49 -0.53
N ALA A 62 16.77 2.79 -0.51
CA ALA A 62 17.24 2.01 -1.65
C ALA A 62 16.26 0.88 -2.02
N ALA A 63 15.67 0.21 -1.02
CA ALA A 63 14.67 -0.83 -1.21
C ALA A 63 13.41 -0.30 -1.92
N LEU A 64 12.87 0.81 -1.44
CA LEU A 64 11.73 1.49 -2.08
C LEU A 64 12.08 1.93 -3.51
N SER A 65 13.25 2.54 -3.69
CA SER A 65 13.74 3.01 -5.00
C SER A 65 13.87 1.87 -6.02
N ALA A 66 14.29 0.68 -5.59
CA ALA A 66 14.37 -0.50 -6.44
C ALA A 66 12.99 -1.04 -6.83
N ALA A 67 12.00 -1.01 -5.92
CA ALA A 67 10.67 -1.55 -6.17
C ALA A 67 9.74 -0.58 -6.94
N LYS A 68 9.89 0.73 -6.72
CA LYS A 68 9.01 1.79 -7.25
C LYS A 68 8.77 1.73 -8.77
N PRO A 69 9.77 1.53 -9.64
CA PRO A 69 9.54 1.48 -11.09
C PRO A 69 8.63 0.32 -11.52
N HIS A 70 8.61 -0.78 -10.77
CA HIS A 70 7.80 -1.95 -11.09
C HIS A 70 6.32 -1.70 -10.80
N VAL A 71 6.00 -1.18 -9.62
CA VAL A 71 4.61 -0.84 -9.27
C VAL A 71 4.07 0.27 -10.16
N VAL A 72 4.87 1.29 -10.48
CA VAL A 72 4.44 2.39 -11.37
C VAL A 72 4.08 1.86 -12.75
N ARG A 73 4.90 0.98 -13.33
CA ARG A 73 4.60 0.37 -14.64
C ARG A 73 3.30 -0.43 -14.64
N ILE A 74 3.01 -1.15 -13.56
CA ILE A 74 1.76 -1.90 -13.41
C ILE A 74 0.59 -0.93 -13.32
N VAL A 75 0.70 0.11 -12.48
CA VAL A 75 -0.37 1.10 -12.33
C VAL A 75 -0.66 1.82 -13.65
N ASP A 76 0.38 2.26 -14.34
CA ASP A 76 0.27 2.94 -15.64
C ASP A 76 -0.32 2.01 -16.74
N SER A 77 -0.40 0.70 -16.51
CA SER A 77 -1.04 -0.26 -17.43
C SER A 77 -2.54 -0.43 -17.21
N PHE A 78 -3.09 0.05 -16.07
CA PHE A 78 -4.53 0.04 -15.87
C PHE A 78 -5.20 1.05 -16.79
N GLN A 79 -6.21 0.59 -17.52
CA GLN A 79 -7.05 1.43 -18.39
C GLN A 79 -8.19 2.09 -17.61
N TRP A 80 -7.91 2.62 -16.42
CA TRP A 80 -8.89 3.40 -15.67
C TRP A 80 -8.82 4.88 -16.11
N ASN A 81 -9.79 5.69 -15.72
CA ASN A 81 -9.74 7.13 -15.97
C ASN A 81 -8.58 7.80 -15.20
N ASP A 82 -8.05 8.90 -15.75
CA ASP A 82 -6.82 9.58 -15.26
C ASP A 82 -6.84 9.93 -13.77
N ASP A 83 -7.98 10.41 -13.26
CA ASP A 83 -8.15 10.75 -11.85
C ASP A 83 -8.02 9.51 -10.95
N ALA A 84 -8.67 8.39 -11.32
CA ALA A 84 -8.60 7.15 -10.55
C ALA A 84 -7.21 6.51 -10.61
N ASN A 85 -6.54 6.58 -11.77
CA ASN A 85 -5.17 6.11 -11.90
C ASN A 85 -4.18 6.93 -11.05
N SER A 86 -4.40 8.24 -10.94
CA SER A 86 -3.57 9.12 -10.11
C SER A 86 -3.71 8.80 -8.62
N ASP A 87 -4.95 8.63 -8.15
CA ASP A 87 -5.25 8.20 -6.77
C ASP A 87 -4.70 6.79 -6.48
N LEU A 88 -4.93 5.83 -7.39
CA LEU A 88 -4.42 4.47 -7.26
C LEU A 88 -2.90 4.47 -7.13
N ARG A 89 -2.22 5.25 -7.99
CA ARG A 89 -0.76 5.36 -7.96
C ARG A 89 -0.27 5.85 -6.62
N LEU A 90 -0.94 6.83 -6.02
CA LEU A 90 -0.58 7.33 -4.71
C LEU A 90 -0.76 6.26 -3.63
N ASP A 91 -1.91 5.57 -3.61
CA ASP A 91 -2.19 4.50 -2.65
C ASP A 91 -1.19 3.34 -2.76
N VAL A 92 -0.87 2.92 -3.98
CA VAL A 92 0.09 1.84 -4.26
C VAL A 92 1.49 2.23 -3.78
N LEU A 93 1.93 3.47 -4.02
CA LEU A 93 3.23 3.93 -3.58
C LEU A 93 3.32 4.03 -2.05
N TRP A 94 2.25 4.47 -1.39
CA TRP A 94 2.22 4.51 0.07
C TRP A 94 2.18 3.12 0.71
N ALA A 95 1.39 2.20 0.14
CA ALA A 95 1.39 0.82 0.59
C ALA A 95 2.78 0.19 0.39
N LEU A 96 3.42 0.38 -0.77
CA LEU A 96 4.77 -0.10 -1.00
C LEU A 96 5.77 0.48 0.01
N GLY A 97 5.72 1.79 0.28
CA GLY A 97 6.54 2.42 1.31
C GLY A 97 6.31 1.80 2.68
N ALA A 98 5.05 1.60 3.07
CA ALA A 98 4.66 0.97 4.33
C ALA A 98 5.14 -0.49 4.45
N ILE A 99 5.16 -1.27 3.36
CA ILE A 99 5.74 -2.63 3.36
C ILE A 99 7.23 -2.57 3.66
N VAL A 100 7.94 -1.63 3.03
CA VAL A 100 9.39 -1.50 3.17
C VAL A 100 9.79 -1.13 4.59
N VAL A 101 9.08 -0.20 5.22
CA VAL A 101 9.38 0.28 6.60
C VAL A 101 8.66 -0.52 7.69
N PHE A 102 8.01 -1.62 7.36
CA PHE A 102 7.08 -2.32 8.25
C PHE A 102 7.71 -2.75 9.58
N ASP A 103 8.98 -3.12 9.57
CA ASP A 103 9.71 -3.57 10.78
C ASP A 103 10.17 -2.42 11.69
N GLU A 104 10.13 -1.18 11.21
CA GLU A 104 10.65 -0.01 11.93
C GLU A 104 9.56 0.79 12.66
N LEU A 105 8.29 0.54 12.32
CA LEU A 105 7.15 1.33 12.80
C LEU A 105 6.10 0.42 13.43
N ALA A 106 5.26 0.99 14.30
CA ALA A 106 4.16 0.24 14.87
C ALA A 106 3.15 -0.14 13.78
N PHE A 107 2.63 -1.36 13.86
CA PHE A 107 1.67 -1.89 12.90
C PHE A 107 0.44 -0.99 12.71
N ASP A 108 -0.10 -0.46 13.82
CA ASP A 108 -1.30 0.37 13.81
C ASP A 108 -1.10 1.68 13.03
N ASP A 109 0.12 2.22 13.03
CA ASP A 109 0.47 3.44 12.28
C ASP A 109 0.48 3.18 10.77
N LEU A 110 0.82 1.96 10.36
CA LEU A 110 0.92 1.57 8.95
C LEU A 110 -0.36 0.95 8.39
N LEU A 111 -1.22 0.39 9.25
CA LEU A 111 -2.43 -0.35 8.86
C LEU A 111 -3.31 0.43 7.89
N VAL A 112 -3.43 1.74 8.09
CA VAL A 112 -4.24 2.63 7.25
C VAL A 112 -3.79 2.63 5.78
N ARG A 113 -2.50 2.38 5.50
CA ARG A 113 -1.95 2.32 4.14
C ARG A 113 -2.31 1.06 3.36
N PHE A 114 -2.73 0.02 4.07
CA PHE A 114 -3.15 -1.23 3.46
C PHE A 114 -4.68 -1.31 3.26
N ARG A 115 -5.44 -0.40 3.87
CA ARG A 115 -6.91 -0.40 3.82
C ARG A 115 -7.51 -0.38 2.40
N PRO A 116 -6.98 0.38 1.42
CA PRO A 116 -7.51 0.36 0.06
C PRO A 116 -7.48 -1.03 -0.60
N PHE A 117 -6.61 -1.93 -0.13
CA PHE A 117 -6.44 -3.28 -0.68
C PHE A 117 -7.20 -4.36 0.10
N ARG A 118 -7.92 -3.99 1.17
CA ARG A 118 -8.57 -4.94 2.11
C ARG A 118 -9.53 -5.92 1.43
N LEU A 119 -10.25 -5.45 0.41
CA LEU A 119 -11.28 -6.22 -0.29
C LEU A 119 -10.77 -6.77 -1.64
N SER A 120 -9.46 -6.71 -1.87
CA SER A 120 -8.82 -7.19 -3.09
C SER A 120 -8.01 -8.46 -2.87
N THR A 121 -7.55 -9.07 -3.96
CA THR A 121 -6.58 -10.18 -3.95
C THR A 121 -5.12 -9.70 -3.86
N VAL A 122 -4.88 -8.39 -3.76
CA VAL A 122 -3.53 -7.84 -3.64
C VAL A 122 -2.93 -8.23 -2.28
N ALA A 123 -1.77 -8.88 -2.32
CA ALA A 123 -1.06 -9.34 -1.15
C ALA A 123 -0.39 -8.16 -0.43
N VAL A 124 -0.86 -7.87 0.78
CA VAL A 124 -0.28 -6.92 1.72
C VAL A 124 0.12 -7.66 3.00
N PRO A 125 1.07 -7.14 3.81
CA PRO A 125 1.51 -7.77 5.07
C PRO A 125 0.48 -7.61 6.20
N VAL A 126 -0.81 -7.79 5.88
CA VAL A 126 -1.93 -7.68 6.80
C VAL A 126 -2.81 -8.90 6.65
N LEU A 127 -3.11 -9.54 7.78
CA LEU A 127 -4.16 -10.56 7.84
C LEU A 127 -5.47 -9.87 8.21
N TRP A 128 -6.33 -9.68 7.21
CA TRP A 128 -7.67 -9.20 7.45
C TRP A 128 -8.48 -10.32 8.09
N SER A 129 -9.05 -10.08 9.28
CA SER A 129 -10.10 -10.95 9.79
C SER A 129 -11.19 -11.02 8.72
N ARG A 130 -11.42 -12.21 8.14
CA ARG A 130 -12.63 -12.46 7.37
C ARG A 130 -13.77 -12.11 8.31
N SER A 131 -14.48 -11.02 8.03
CA SER A 131 -15.72 -10.78 8.75
C SER A 131 -16.58 -11.99 8.44
N LEU A 132 -16.98 -12.70 9.49
CA LEU A 132 -18.03 -13.71 9.45
C LEU A 132 -19.29 -13.01 8.94
N LEU A 133 -19.44 -12.97 7.63
CA LEU A 133 -20.68 -12.74 6.92
C LEU A 133 -21.00 -14.06 6.21
N ASP A 134 -21.10 -15.11 7.02
CA ASP A 134 -21.95 -16.28 6.76
C ASP A 134 -23.14 -16.17 7.73
#